data_AF-A0A840ZHC9-F1
#
_entry.id   AF-A0A840ZHC9-F1
#
_cell.length_a   1.000
_cell.length_b   1.000
_cell.length_c   1.000
_cell.angle_alpha   90.00
_cell.angle_beta   90.00
_cell.angle_gamma   90.00
#
_symmetry.space_group_name_H-M   'P 1'
#
loop_
_entity.id
_entity.type
_entity.pdbx_description
1 polymer ?
#
loop_
_entity_poly.entity_id
_entity_poly.type
_entity_poly.pdbx_seq_one_letter_code
_entity_poly.pdbx_strand_id
1 'polypeptide(L)' 'MTMPLQDAEALAELARLCSEARAGLPETGFHRLRVLLDMILVDLAREGFGAQAGTGPACDRQTAKQTDLPQKSP' A
#
# COMPACT_ATOMS: atom_id res chain seq x y z
N MET A 1 9.97 4.06 -12.59
CA MET A 1 10.63 2.76 -12.33
C MET A 1 9.54 1.82 -11.86
N THR A 2 9.23 0.77 -12.61
CA THR A 2 8.22 -0.23 -12.24
C THR A 2 8.84 -1.18 -11.22
N MET A 3 8.21 -1.33 -10.06
CA MET A 3 8.64 -2.31 -9.06
C MET A 3 8.34 -3.72 -9.60
N PRO A 4 9.27 -4.68 -9.47
CA PRO A 4 9.00 -6.07 -9.84
C PRO A 4 7.76 -6.59 -9.13
N LEU A 5 6.90 -7.31 -9.85
CA LEU A 5 5.63 -7.83 -9.29
C LEU A 5 5.85 -8.70 -8.03
N GLN A 6 6.96 -9.45 -7.99
CA GLN A 6 7.35 -10.26 -6.83
C GLN A 6 7.64 -9.43 -5.58
N ASP A 7 8.21 -8.22 -5.74
CA ASP A 7 8.48 -7.33 -4.61
C ASP A 7 7.18 -6.74 -4.06
N ALA A 8 6.20 -6.45 -4.92
CA ALA A 8 4.90 -5.94 -4.51
C ALA A 8 4.10 -6.96 -3.69
N GLU A 9 4.08 -8.24 -4.11
CA GLU A 9 3.44 -9.32 -3.34
C GLU A 9 4.13 -9.56 -2.00
N ALA A 10 5.45 -9.54 -1.97
CA ALA A 10 6.21 -9.68 -0.72
C ALA A 10 5.92 -8.54 0.27
N LEU A 11 5.78 -7.30 -0.22
CA LEU A 11 5.44 -6.14 0.62
C LEU A 11 3.99 -6.18 1.13
N ALA A 12 3.05 -6.65 0.30
CA ALA A 12 1.67 -6.86 0.74
C ALA A 12 1.57 -7.96 1.82
N GLU A 13 2.32 -9.06 1.65
CA GLU A 13 2.38 -10.14 2.65
C GLU A 13 3.05 -9.67 3.95
N LEU A 14 4.09 -8.83 3.86
CA LEU A 14 4.71 -8.21 5.03
C LEU A 14 3.70 -7.34 5.79
N ALA A 15 2.90 -6.51 5.10
CA ALA A 15 1.86 -5.70 5.73
C ALA A 15 0.81 -6.57 6.45
N ARG A 16 0.43 -7.70 5.86
CA ARG A 16 -0.48 -8.67 6.49
C ARG A 16 0.11 -9.24 7.77
N LEU A 17 1.34 -9.76 7.72
CA LEU A 17 2.04 -10.34 8.87
C LEU A 17 2.24 -9.32 10.00
N CYS A 18 2.61 -8.07 9.69
CA CYS A 18 2.74 -7.01 10.68
C CYS A 18 1.39 -6.68 11.35
N SER A 19 0.29 -6.68 10.59
CA SER A 19 -1.06 -6.42 11.12
C SER A 19 -1.50 -7.54 12.08
N GLU A 20 -1.25 -8.80 11.72
CA GLU A 20 -1.57 -9.96 12.55
C GLU A 20 -0.72 -9.99 13.83
N ALA A 21 0.58 -9.73 13.71
CA ALA A 21 1.46 -9.62 14.86
C ALA A 21 1.00 -8.51 15.81
N ARG A 22 0.60 -7.35 15.29
CA ARG A 22 0.07 -6.24 16.09
C ARG A 22 -1.22 -6.62 16.82
N ALA A 23 -2.14 -7.30 16.14
CA ALA A 23 -3.41 -7.75 16.71
C ALA A 23 -3.23 -8.81 17.80
N GLY A 24 -2.22 -9.66 17.69
CA GLY A 24 -1.88 -10.69 18.68
C GLY A 24 -1.17 -10.17 19.93
N LEU A 25 -0.69 -8.92 19.93
CA LEU A 25 0.01 -8.35 21.08
C LEU A 25 -0.97 -7.85 22.15
N PRO A 26 -0.71 -8.14 23.44
CA PRO A 26 -1.43 -7.52 24.54
C PRO A 26 -1.36 -5.99 24.48
N GLU A 27 -2.38 -5.31 25.02
CA GLU A 27 -2.41 -3.85 25.07
C GLU A 27 -1.31 -3.25 25.96
N THR A 28 -0.84 -4.03 26.94
CA THR A 28 0.20 -3.64 27.90
C THR A 28 1.46 -4.49 27.77
N GLY A 29 2.61 -3.97 28.20
CA GLY A 29 3.89 -4.70 28.22
C GLY A 29 4.70 -4.69 26.92
N PHE A 30 4.09 -4.40 25.76
CA PHE A 30 4.78 -4.43 24.44
C PHE A 30 4.71 -3.10 23.68
N HIS A 31 4.69 -1.97 24.39
CA HIS A 31 4.46 -0.66 23.77
C HIS A 31 5.45 -0.34 22.63
N ARG A 32 6.75 -0.57 22.85
CA ARG A 32 7.79 -0.34 21.83
C ARG A 32 7.58 -1.18 20.58
N LEU A 33 7.24 -2.46 20.72
CA LEU A 33 7.00 -3.35 19.58
C LEU A 33 5.74 -2.93 18.81
N ARG A 34 4.67 -2.55 19.51
CA ARG A 34 3.45 -2.03 18.89
C ARG A 34 3.73 -0.77 18.08
N VAL A 35 4.51 0.18 18.62
CA VAL A 35 4.90 1.40 17.90
C VAL A 35 5.72 1.08 16.65
N LEU A 36 6.65 0.13 16.73
CA LEU A 36 7.45 -0.28 15.56
C LEU A 36 6.58 -0.90 14.46
N LEU A 37 5.66 -1.80 14.83
CA LEU A 37 4.71 -2.38 13.88
C LEU A 37 3.80 -1.30 13.25
N ASP A 38 3.34 -0.34 14.06
CA ASP A 38 2.52 0.77 13.56
C ASP A 38 3.28 1.65 12.57
N MET A 39 4.55 1.96 12.84
CA MET A 39 5.39 2.70 11.89
C MET A 39 5.54 1.96 10.56
N ILE A 40 5.88 0.67 10.60
CA ILE A 40 6.05 -0.15 9.40
C ILE A 40 4.74 -0.20 8.59
N LEU A 41 3.61 -0.40 9.26
CA LEU A 41 2.30 -0.45 8.61
C LEU A 41 1.92 0.90 7.98
N VAL A 42 2.23 2.02 8.63
CA VAL A 42 2.02 3.36 8.07
C VAL A 42 2.87 3.56 6.82
N ASP A 43 4.14 3.17 6.84
CA ASP A 43 5.04 3.32 5.69
C ASP A 43 4.60 2.44 4.52
N LEU A 44 4.23 1.18 4.77
CA LEU A 44 3.70 0.28 3.75
C LEU A 44 2.36 0.79 3.17
N ALA A 45 1.49 1.34 4.01
CA ALA A 45 0.23 1.92 3.54
C ALA A 45 0.46 3.16 2.65
N ARG A 46 1.42 4.02 2.99
CA ARG A 46 1.80 5.19 2.17
C ARG A 46 2.33 4.81 0.80
N GLU A 47 3.04 3.69 0.72
CA GLU A 47 3.54 3.13 -0.52
C GLU A 47 2.48 2.31 -1.30
N GLY A 48 1.27 2.14 -0.73
CA GLY A 48 0.14 1.46 -1.39
C GLY A 48 0.02 -0.04 -1.08
N PHE A 49 0.80 -0.57 -0.14
CA PHE A 49 0.82 -1.98 0.27
C PHE A 49 0.02 -2.26 1.55
N GLY A 50 -0.85 -1.34 1.98
CA GLY A 50 -1.63 -1.49 3.21
C GLY A 50 -2.61 -2.67 3.16
N ALA A 51 -2.77 -3.37 4.30
CA ALA A 51 -3.82 -4.36 4.46
C ALA A 51 -5.19 -3.66 4.33
N GLN A 52 -5.90 -3.90 3.22
CA GLN A 52 -7.12 -3.17 2.92
C GLN A 52 -8.18 -3.35 4.01
N ALA A 53 -8.43 -2.30 4.79
CA ALA A 53 -9.78 -1.97 5.23
C ALA A 53 -10.18 -0.72 4.44
N GLY A 54 -11.11 -0.89 3.50
CA GLY A 54 -11.30 0.00 2.37
C GLY A 54 -11.53 1.48 2.71
N THR A 55 -10.73 2.36 2.09
CA THR A 55 -11.14 3.53 1.31
C THR A 55 -9.89 4.13 0.68
N GLY A 56 -9.89 4.32 -0.64
CA GLY A 56 -8.71 4.70 -1.45
C GLY A 56 -8.14 6.11 -1.17
N PRO A 57 -7.21 6.59 -2.02
CA PRO A 57 -7.29 6.48 -3.46
C PRO A 57 -6.30 5.49 -4.06
N ALA A 58 -6.80 4.74 -5.04
CA ALA A 58 -6.01 4.03 -6.00
C ALA A 58 -5.01 4.98 -6.66
N CYS A 59 -3.78 4.50 -6.81
CA CYS A 59 -2.76 5.14 -7.61
C CYS A 59 -3.25 5.16 -9.07
N ASP A 60 -3.89 6.25 -9.47
CA ASP A 60 -4.20 6.58 -10.86
C ASP A 60 -2.90 6.82 -11.63
N ARG A 61 -2.18 5.74 -11.98
CA ARG A 61 -1.04 5.86 -12.89
C ARG A 61 -0.73 4.57 -13.63
N GLN A 62 -1.68 4.07 -14.43
CA GLN A 62 -1.42 3.51 -15.77
C GLN A 62 -2.66 2.79 -16.30
N THR A 63 -3.46 3.49 -17.11
CA THR A 63 -4.19 2.86 -18.21
C THR A 63 -4.29 3.86 -19.34
N ALA A 64 -3.85 3.43 -20.51
CA ALA A 64 -3.76 4.20 -21.73
C ALA A 64 -5.13 4.79 -22.14
N LYS A 65 -5.13 6.09 -22.45
CA LYS A 65 -5.99 6.68 -23.49
C LYS A 65 -5.15 7.65 -24.33
N GLN A 66 -4.21 7.09 -25.08
CA GLN A 66 -3.84 7.72 -26.36
C GLN A 66 -4.94 7.30 -27.34
N THR A 67 -6.01 8.08 -27.36
CA THR A 67 -7.05 7.97 -28.39
C THR A 67 -7.52 9.38 -28.69
N ASP A 68 -7.32 9.75 -29.95
CA ASP A 68 -8.06 10.78 -30.68
C ASP A 68 -7.88 12.25 -30.26
N LEU A 69 -6.99 12.95 -30.98
CA LEU A 69 -7.24 14.36 -31.30
C LEU A 69 -8.06 14.41 -32.60
N PRO A 70 -9.30 14.92 -32.55
CA PRO A 70 -9.94 15.49 -33.72
C PRO A 70 -9.94 17.03 -33.65
N GLN A 71 -9.49 17.60 -34.79
CA GLN A 71 -10.02 18.81 -35.45
C GLN A 71 -9.49 20.19 -35.02
N LYS A 72 -9.02 20.99 -36.00
CA LYS A 72 -9.84 22.05 -36.63
C LYS A 72 -9.04 22.86 -37.68
N SER A 73 -9.48 22.81 -38.94
CA SER A 73 -9.09 23.77 -40.00
C SER A 73 -9.67 25.16 -39.72
N PRO A 74 -8.98 26.21 -40.19
CA PRO A 74 -9.56 27.02 -41.27
C PRO A 74 -8.63 27.13 -42.50
#